data_AF-A0A920CPB3-F1
#
_entry.id   AF-A0A920CPB3-F1
#
_cell.length_a   1.000
_cell.length_b   1.000
_cell.length_c   1.000
_cell.angle_alpha   90.00
_cell.angle_beta   90.00
_cell.angle_gamma   90.00
#
_symmetry.space_group_name_H-M   'P 1'
#
loop_
_entity.id
_entity.type
_entity.pdbx_description
1 polymer ?
#
loop_
_entity_poly.entity_id
_entity_poly.type
_entity_poly.pdbx_seq_one_letter_code
_entity_poly.pdbx_strand_id
1 'polypeptide(L)'
;MKDKLKGLLIGLTIGSMVTGVTAFAAAGTNIQVLLKKIDLYVDGAKTKSADAFIYKGTTYVPVRPLSESIGKQVSLQDNKLYIGKQPAAAISEEQALILVYQKIKKDADKYHLHMMIDSADDNEYSIHVFENFPDHIATYGWFSVNKTTSKVYKMDMITGENKEL
;
A
#
# COMPACT_ATOMS: atom_id res chain seq x y z
N MET A 1 60.61 18.63 8.98
CA MET A 1 59.60 17.91 8.15
C MET A 1 58.61 17.10 8.98
N LYS A 2 59.04 16.46 10.09
CA LYS A 2 58.16 15.62 10.94
C LYS A 2 56.97 16.36 11.54
N ASP A 3 57.13 17.62 11.96
CA ASP A 3 56.04 18.35 12.64
C ASP A 3 54.97 18.89 11.67
N LYS A 4 55.36 19.19 10.44
CA LYS A 4 54.41 19.58 9.36
C LYS A 4 53.56 18.39 8.90
N LEU A 5 54.14 17.19 8.90
CA LEU A 5 53.43 15.95 8.56
C LEU A 5 52.43 15.55 9.65
N LYS A 6 52.76 15.77 10.93
CA LYS A 6 51.84 15.58 12.06
C LYS A 6 50.64 16.55 11.98
N GLY A 7 50.89 17.81 11.65
CA GLY A 7 49.82 18.80 11.44
C GLY A 7 48.86 18.43 10.30
N LEU A 8 49.40 17.89 9.19
CA LEU A 8 48.60 17.44 8.06
C LEU A 8 47.74 16.22 8.41
N LEU A 9 48.27 15.25 9.16
CA LEU A 9 47.53 14.04 9.56
C LEU A 9 46.39 14.36 10.54
N ILE A 10 46.59 15.33 11.44
CA ILE A 10 45.55 15.80 12.36
C ILE A 10 44.49 16.62 11.61
N GLY A 11 44.91 17.47 10.67
CA GLY A 11 43.99 18.23 9.83
C GLY A 11 43.13 17.33 8.93
N LEU A 12 43.71 16.25 8.39
CA LEU A 12 43.00 15.30 7.53
C LEU A 12 42.00 14.44 8.32
N THR A 13 42.34 14.05 9.54
CA THR A 13 41.40 13.28 10.41
C THR A 13 40.20 14.12 10.82
N ILE A 14 40.41 15.39 11.19
CA ILE A 14 39.30 16.31 11.52
C ILE A 14 38.50 16.69 10.26
N GLY A 15 39.17 16.94 9.14
CA GLY A 15 38.51 17.26 7.86
C GLY A 15 37.63 16.13 7.32
N SER A 16 38.06 14.87 7.51
CA SER A 16 37.31 13.69 7.06
C SER A 16 36.00 13.46 7.83
N MET A 17 35.82 14.04 9.01
CA MET A 17 34.57 13.95 9.78
C MET A 17 33.48 14.89 9.25
N VAL A 18 33.80 15.85 8.38
CA VAL A 18 32.86 16.90 7.92
C VAL A 18 32.22 16.55 6.56
N THR A 19 32.80 15.64 5.79
CA THR A 19 32.33 15.30 4.43
C THR A 19 31.79 13.88 4.38
N GLY A 20 30.59 13.64 4.91
CA GLY A 20 30.06 12.28 4.89
C GLY A 20 28.59 12.08 5.19
N VAL A 21 27.79 13.14 5.33
CA VAL A 21 26.33 12.99 5.35
C VAL A 21 25.81 13.63 4.09
N THR A 22 25.81 12.88 2.99
CA THR A 22 24.89 13.17 1.89
C THR A 22 23.50 12.90 2.42
N ALA A 23 22.89 13.92 3.04
CA ALA A 23 21.49 13.92 3.31
C ALA A 23 20.78 13.77 1.96
N PHE A 24 20.17 12.62 1.73
CA PHE A 24 19.21 12.45 0.65
C PHE A 24 18.09 13.45 0.92
N ALA A 25 18.14 14.61 0.27
CA ALA A 25 17.01 15.52 0.23
C ALA A 25 15.94 14.82 -0.61
N ALA A 26 15.00 14.16 0.05
CA ALA A 26 13.71 13.88 -0.55
C ALA A 26 13.20 15.19 -1.12
N ALA A 27 12.76 15.21 -2.38
CA ALA A 27 12.22 16.39 -3.04
C ALA A 27 11.06 16.94 -2.18
N GLY A 28 11.36 17.94 -1.36
CA GLY A 28 10.52 18.40 -0.27
C GLY A 28 10.64 19.90 -0.14
N THR A 29 9.51 20.58 0.01
CA THR A 29 9.52 22.01 0.32
C THR A 29 9.87 22.18 1.80
N ASN A 30 10.95 22.90 2.09
CA ASN A 30 11.29 23.23 3.46
C ASN A 30 10.24 24.21 4.03
N ILE A 31 9.64 23.84 5.15
CA ILE A 31 8.73 24.70 5.91
C ILE A 31 9.34 25.05 7.27
N GLN A 32 9.21 26.31 7.68
CA GLN A 32 9.57 26.72 9.03
C GLN A 32 8.38 26.46 9.97
N VAL A 33 8.63 25.71 11.03
CA VAL A 33 7.59 25.31 12.00
C VAL A 33 8.09 25.50 13.42
N LEU A 34 7.16 25.76 14.35
CA LEU A 34 7.48 25.79 15.78
C LEU A 34 7.23 24.40 16.37
N LEU A 35 8.30 23.71 16.77
CA LEU A 35 8.21 22.41 17.45
C LEU A 35 7.78 22.61 18.91
N LYS A 36 6.81 21.83 19.38
CA LYS A 36 6.30 21.89 20.74
C LYS A 36 5.80 20.53 21.21
N LYS A 37 6.13 20.17 22.46
CA LYS A 37 5.50 19.04 23.13
C LYS A 37 4.16 19.47 23.73
N ILE A 38 3.09 18.74 23.40
CA ILE A 38 1.74 19.03 23.87
C ILE A 38 1.17 17.83 24.62
N ASP A 39 0.33 18.09 25.62
CA ASP A 39 -0.48 17.05 26.27
C ASP A 39 -1.76 16.82 25.47
N LEU A 40 -2.03 15.57 25.06
CA LEU A 40 -3.26 15.24 24.37
C LEU A 40 -4.35 14.88 25.37
N TYR A 41 -5.51 15.50 25.20
CA TYR A 41 -6.73 15.17 25.91
C TYR A 41 -7.74 14.65 24.89
N VAL A 42 -8.27 13.44 25.12
CA VAL A 42 -9.32 12.83 24.30
C VAL A 42 -10.48 12.52 25.22
N ASP A 43 -11.67 13.00 24.86
CA ASP A 43 -12.88 12.91 25.69
C ASP A 43 -12.66 13.42 27.13
N GLY A 44 -11.89 14.49 27.27
CA GLY A 44 -11.57 15.11 28.57
C GLY A 44 -10.53 14.38 29.41
N ALA A 45 -10.08 13.19 29.00
CA ALA A 45 -9.03 12.44 29.69
C ALA A 45 -7.65 12.75 29.08
N LYS A 46 -6.65 13.01 29.94
CA LYS A 46 -5.26 13.11 29.50
C LYS A 46 -4.77 11.75 29.04
N THR A 47 -4.21 11.70 27.84
CA THR A 47 -3.74 10.45 27.20
C THR A 47 -2.21 10.42 27.22
N LYS A 48 -1.54 10.73 26.11
CA LYS A 48 -0.08 10.84 26.00
C LYS A 48 0.32 12.24 25.55
N SER A 49 1.52 12.66 25.93
CA SER A 49 2.11 13.84 25.31
C SER A 49 2.63 13.46 23.92
N ALA A 50 2.45 14.34 22.93
CA ALA A 50 2.92 14.16 21.57
C ALA A 50 3.82 15.32 21.15
N ASP A 51 4.82 14.99 20.33
CA ASP A 51 5.63 15.99 19.65
C ASP A 51 4.81 16.56 18.49
N ALA A 52 4.38 17.80 18.62
CA ALA A 52 3.58 18.52 17.64
C ALA A 52 4.40 19.64 17.01
N PHE A 53 3.91 20.15 15.88
CA PHE A 53 4.45 21.35 15.28
C PHE A 53 3.32 22.34 14.96
N ILE A 54 3.61 23.62 15.12
CA ILE A 54 2.69 24.69 14.74
C ILE A 54 3.15 25.26 13.41
N TYR A 55 2.27 25.22 12.43
CA TYR A 55 2.49 25.76 11.09
C TYR A 55 1.29 26.63 10.70
N LYS A 56 1.56 27.90 10.37
CA LYS A 56 0.53 28.91 10.03
C LYS A 56 -0.60 29.02 11.06
N GLY A 57 -0.27 28.93 12.35
CA GLY A 57 -1.25 29.02 13.44
C GLY A 57 -2.07 27.74 13.68
N THR A 58 -1.85 26.69 12.88
CA THR A 58 -2.47 25.37 13.08
C THR A 58 -1.51 24.43 13.77
N THR A 59 -1.99 23.73 14.80
CA THR A 59 -1.23 22.68 15.49
C THR A 59 -1.42 21.34 14.76
N TYR A 60 -0.32 20.74 14.32
CA TYR A 60 -0.28 19.44 13.69
C TYR A 60 0.26 18.41 14.68
N VAL A 61 -0.49 17.33 14.85
CA VAL A 61 -0.18 16.28 15.83
C VAL A 61 -0.01 14.95 15.08
N PRO A 62 0.98 14.12 15.43
CA PRO A 62 1.09 12.77 14.92
C PRO A 62 -0.20 11.98 15.19
N VAL A 63 -0.76 11.36 14.15
CA VAL A 63 -2.01 10.59 14.25
C VAL A 63 -1.87 9.35 15.15
N ARG A 64 -0.66 8.82 15.32
CA ARG A 64 -0.42 7.58 16.08
C ARG A 64 -0.76 7.73 17.58
N PRO A 65 -0.22 8.71 18.34
CA PRO A 65 -0.65 9.00 19.71
C PRO A 65 -2.17 9.18 19.87
N LEU A 66 -2.81 9.88 18.92
CA LEU A 66 -4.26 10.07 18.92
C LEU A 66 -4.99 8.73 18.75
N SER A 67 -4.62 7.94 17.75
CA SER A 67 -5.24 6.65 17.47
C SER A 67 -5.04 5.64 18.60
N GLU A 68 -3.85 5.60 19.21
CA GLU A 68 -3.59 4.77 20.39
C GLU A 68 -4.52 5.12 21.55
N SER A 69 -4.83 6.41 21.75
CA SER A 69 -5.73 6.84 22.82
C SER A 69 -7.18 6.40 22.63
N ILE A 70 -7.62 6.21 21.39
CA ILE A 70 -8.96 5.70 21.04
C ILE A 70 -8.95 4.18 20.76
N GLY A 71 -7.84 3.49 21.06
CA GLY A 71 -7.71 2.05 20.89
C GLY A 71 -7.81 1.59 19.43
N LYS A 72 -7.42 2.43 18.47
CA LYS A 72 -7.44 2.11 17.03
C LYS A 72 -6.03 1.93 16.49
N GLN A 73 -5.88 1.02 15.54
CA GLN A 73 -4.65 0.84 14.79
C GLN A 73 -4.53 1.88 13.68
N VAL A 74 -3.32 2.36 13.41
CA VAL A 74 -3.01 3.21 12.25
C VAL A 74 -2.15 2.43 11.25
N SER A 75 -2.48 2.51 9.98
CA SER A 75 -1.58 2.13 8.89
C SER A 75 -1.61 3.14 7.76
N LEU A 76 -0.53 3.17 6.98
CA LEU A 76 -0.42 3.94 5.74
C LEU A 76 -0.10 2.94 4.63
N GLN A 77 -1.00 2.79 3.67
CA GLN A 77 -0.82 1.95 2.48
C GLN A 77 -1.27 2.74 1.26
N ASP A 78 -0.45 2.80 0.21
CA ASP A 78 -0.72 3.52 -1.04
C ASP A 78 -1.21 4.96 -0.83
N ASN A 79 -0.53 5.69 0.05
CA ASN A 79 -0.86 7.07 0.42
C ASN A 79 -2.26 7.24 1.06
N LYS A 80 -2.91 6.15 1.48
CA LYS A 80 -4.17 6.13 2.22
C LYS A 80 -3.89 5.82 3.69
N LEU A 81 -4.31 6.72 4.57
CA LEU A 81 -4.17 6.57 6.01
C LEU A 81 -5.42 5.88 6.57
N TYR A 82 -5.25 4.70 7.17
CA TYR A 82 -6.33 3.94 7.80
C TYR A 82 -6.27 4.06 9.31
N ILE A 83 -7.42 4.33 9.93
CA ILE A 83 -7.59 4.36 11.38
C ILE A 83 -8.67 3.34 11.75
N GLY A 84 -8.32 2.33 12.55
CA GLY A 84 -9.23 1.26 12.95
C GLY A 84 -9.23 0.10 11.97
N LYS A 85 -10.25 -0.01 11.10
CA LYS A 85 -10.36 -1.13 10.15
C LYS A 85 -9.23 -1.04 9.13
N GLN A 86 -8.42 -2.09 9.09
CA GLN A 86 -7.31 -2.19 8.15
C GLN A 86 -7.81 -2.65 6.77
N PRO A 87 -7.14 -2.23 5.69
CA PRO A 87 -7.39 -2.80 4.38
C PRO A 87 -7.16 -4.31 4.43
N ALA A 88 -8.02 -5.07 3.75
CA ALA A 88 -7.79 -6.50 3.60
C ALA A 88 -6.52 -6.70 2.77
N ALA A 89 -5.74 -7.74 3.09
CA ALA A 89 -4.60 -8.11 2.27
C ALA A 89 -5.09 -8.41 0.84
N ALA A 90 -4.33 -7.95 -0.16
CA ALA A 90 -4.59 -8.34 -1.54
C ALA A 90 -4.51 -9.86 -1.66
N ILE A 91 -5.53 -10.47 -2.26
CA ILE A 91 -5.53 -11.91 -2.52
C ILE A 91 -4.49 -12.26 -3.60
N SER A 92 -3.97 -13.49 -3.55
CA SER A 92 -3.06 -14.01 -4.58
C SER A 92 -3.79 -14.33 -5.88
N GLU A 93 -3.03 -14.51 -6.97
CA GLU A 93 -3.57 -15.01 -8.24
C GLU A 93 -4.27 -16.36 -8.08
N GLU A 94 -3.67 -17.28 -7.32
CA GLU A 94 -4.25 -18.60 -7.03
C GLU A 94 -5.60 -18.46 -6.31
N GLN A 95 -5.69 -17.58 -5.32
CA GLN A 95 -6.95 -17.30 -4.62
C GLN A 95 -7.99 -16.71 -5.57
N ALA A 96 -7.60 -15.83 -6.49
CA ALA A 96 -8.50 -15.26 -7.49
C ALA A 96 -9.06 -16.33 -8.45
N LEU A 97 -8.21 -17.24 -8.95
CA LEU A 97 -8.63 -18.36 -9.80
C LEU A 97 -9.59 -19.30 -9.06
N ILE A 98 -9.31 -19.61 -7.78
CA ILE A 98 -10.19 -20.43 -6.94
C ILE A 98 -11.56 -19.75 -6.76
N LEU A 99 -11.60 -18.44 -6.53
CA LEU A 99 -12.85 -17.69 -6.37
C LEU A 99 -13.70 -17.75 -7.65
N VAL A 100 -13.08 -17.57 -8.82
CA VAL A 100 -13.79 -17.72 -10.10
C VAL A 100 -14.32 -19.14 -10.26
N TYR A 101 -13.46 -20.16 -10.11
CA TYR A 101 -13.86 -21.56 -10.22
C TYR A 101 -15.06 -21.89 -9.32
N GLN A 102 -15.05 -21.45 -8.06
CA GLN A 102 -16.16 -21.69 -7.13
C GLN A 102 -17.47 -21.06 -7.61
N LYS A 103 -17.42 -19.86 -8.19
CA LYS A 103 -18.62 -19.16 -8.71
C LYS A 103 -19.22 -19.84 -9.94
N ILE A 104 -18.40 -20.48 -10.77
CA ILE A 104 -18.84 -21.13 -12.01
C ILE A 104 -18.68 -22.65 -12.00
N LYS A 105 -18.50 -23.27 -10.82
CA LYS A 105 -18.07 -24.68 -10.67
C LYS A 105 -18.86 -25.66 -11.54
N LYS A 106 -20.19 -25.51 -11.56
CA LYS A 106 -21.07 -26.37 -12.35
C LYS A 106 -20.71 -26.35 -13.85
N ASP A 107 -20.45 -25.17 -14.39
CA ASP A 107 -20.10 -25.00 -15.79
C ASP A 107 -18.64 -25.34 -16.05
N ALA A 108 -17.74 -24.97 -15.12
CA ALA A 108 -16.32 -25.31 -15.18
C ALA A 108 -16.09 -26.82 -15.26
N ASP A 109 -16.79 -27.60 -14.42
CA ASP A 109 -16.68 -29.05 -14.45
C ASP A 109 -17.34 -29.66 -15.70
N LYS A 110 -18.47 -29.09 -16.14
CA LYS A 110 -19.23 -29.59 -17.30
C LYS A 110 -18.49 -29.39 -18.61
N TYR A 111 -17.82 -28.25 -18.80
CA TYR A 111 -17.14 -27.87 -20.03
C TYR A 111 -15.61 -27.96 -19.91
N HIS A 112 -15.11 -28.63 -18.86
CA HIS A 112 -13.66 -28.79 -18.60
C HIS A 112 -12.88 -27.46 -18.75
N LEU A 113 -13.41 -26.40 -18.15
CA LEU A 113 -12.88 -25.05 -18.36
C LEU A 113 -11.49 -24.89 -17.73
N HIS A 114 -10.61 -24.28 -18.50
CA HIS A 114 -9.32 -23.77 -18.10
C HIS A 114 -9.44 -22.28 -17.74
N MET A 115 -8.55 -21.81 -16.87
CA MET A 115 -8.50 -20.42 -16.43
C MET A 115 -7.05 -19.94 -16.45
N MET A 116 -6.85 -18.71 -16.89
CA MET A 116 -5.54 -18.05 -16.80
C MET A 116 -5.71 -16.58 -16.42
N ILE A 117 -4.70 -16.02 -15.76
CA ILE A 117 -4.61 -14.58 -15.52
C ILE A 117 -4.26 -13.92 -16.86
N ASP A 118 -5.15 -13.09 -17.37
CA ASP A 118 -4.97 -12.34 -18.61
C ASP A 118 -4.26 -11.01 -18.33
N SER A 119 -4.64 -10.34 -17.24
CA SER A 119 -3.98 -9.13 -16.77
C SER A 119 -4.17 -8.93 -15.27
N ALA A 120 -3.32 -8.10 -14.68
CA ALA A 120 -3.40 -7.71 -13.28
C ALA A 120 -3.02 -6.23 -13.14
N ASP A 121 -3.83 -5.45 -12.44
CA ASP A 121 -3.50 -4.08 -12.04
C ASP A 121 -3.44 -3.96 -10.51
N ASP A 122 -3.39 -2.75 -9.96
CA ASP A 122 -3.29 -2.56 -8.50
C ASP A 122 -4.53 -3.07 -7.73
N ASN A 123 -5.69 -3.14 -8.38
CA ASN A 123 -6.99 -3.37 -7.76
C ASN A 123 -7.63 -4.70 -8.11
N GLU A 124 -7.39 -5.25 -9.30
CA GLU A 124 -8.06 -6.45 -9.80
C GLU A 124 -7.17 -7.38 -10.64
N TYR A 125 -7.58 -8.64 -10.71
CA TYR A 125 -7.11 -9.61 -11.69
C TYR A 125 -8.19 -9.79 -12.76
N SER A 126 -7.80 -9.75 -14.04
CA SER A 126 -8.61 -10.22 -15.16
C SER A 126 -8.28 -11.68 -15.44
N ILE A 127 -9.30 -12.54 -15.47
CA ILE A 127 -9.18 -13.98 -15.66
C ILE A 127 -9.94 -14.36 -16.93
N HIS A 128 -9.21 -14.95 -17.88
CA HIS A 128 -9.79 -15.55 -19.09
C HIS A 128 -10.14 -17.00 -18.79
N VAL A 129 -11.42 -17.35 -19.02
CA VAL A 129 -11.96 -18.70 -18.79
C VAL A 129 -12.39 -19.29 -20.13
N PHE A 130 -11.87 -20.47 -20.47
CA PHE A 130 -12.04 -21.05 -21.79
C PHE A 130 -11.97 -22.57 -21.78
N GLU A 131 -12.53 -23.19 -22.81
CA GLU A 131 -12.33 -24.61 -23.13
C GLU A 131 -11.25 -24.73 -24.20
N ASN A 132 -10.32 -25.67 -24.02
CA ASN A 132 -9.21 -25.87 -24.96
C ASN A 132 -9.49 -27.08 -25.86
N PHE A 133 -9.68 -26.83 -27.14
CA PHE A 133 -9.85 -27.86 -28.17
C PHE A 133 -8.54 -28.06 -28.96
N PRO A 134 -8.39 -29.19 -29.67
CA PRO A 134 -7.17 -29.46 -30.43
C PRO A 134 -6.82 -28.41 -31.50
N ASP A 135 -7.83 -27.74 -32.06
CA ASP A 135 -7.71 -26.82 -33.19
C ASP A 135 -8.07 -25.37 -32.86
N HIS A 136 -8.70 -25.11 -31.71
CA HIS A 136 -9.11 -23.77 -31.30
C HIS A 136 -9.32 -23.65 -29.79
N ILE A 137 -9.49 -22.41 -29.32
CA ILE A 137 -9.89 -22.11 -27.95
C ILE A 137 -11.32 -21.54 -28.00
N ALA A 138 -12.24 -22.16 -27.26
CA ALA A 138 -13.60 -21.66 -27.11
C ALA A 138 -13.71 -20.85 -25.83
N THR A 139 -13.90 -19.54 -25.93
CA THR A 139 -13.98 -18.72 -24.72
C THR A 139 -15.34 -18.82 -24.04
N TYR A 140 -15.32 -19.09 -22.73
CA TYR A 140 -16.50 -19.05 -21.87
C TYR A 140 -16.78 -17.64 -21.32
N GLY A 141 -15.72 -16.88 -21.00
CA GLY A 141 -15.84 -15.47 -20.65
C GLY A 141 -14.62 -14.89 -19.93
N TRP A 142 -14.73 -13.61 -19.60
CA TRP A 142 -13.74 -12.85 -18.83
C TRP A 142 -14.34 -12.48 -17.48
N PHE A 143 -13.52 -12.60 -16.45
CA PHE A 143 -13.90 -12.37 -15.08
C PHE A 143 -12.92 -11.40 -14.43
N SER A 144 -13.42 -10.42 -13.70
CA SER A 144 -12.58 -9.55 -12.87
C SER A 144 -12.74 -9.96 -11.40
N VAL A 145 -11.63 -10.07 -10.68
CA VAL A 145 -11.63 -10.32 -9.23
C VAL A 145 -10.93 -9.18 -8.51
N ASN A 146 -11.66 -8.50 -7.64
CA ASN A 146 -11.09 -7.41 -6.85
C ASN A 146 -10.17 -7.94 -5.75
N LYS A 147 -8.92 -7.48 -5.73
CA LYS A 147 -7.84 -7.99 -4.88
C LYS A 147 -8.12 -7.84 -3.39
N THR A 148 -8.80 -6.77 -2.98
CA THR A 148 -9.03 -6.47 -1.57
C THR A 148 -10.40 -6.97 -1.08
N THR A 149 -11.43 -6.87 -1.92
CA THR A 149 -12.80 -7.23 -1.53
C THR A 149 -13.15 -8.67 -1.86
N SER A 150 -12.34 -9.36 -2.66
CA SER A 150 -12.59 -10.73 -3.14
C SER A 150 -13.89 -10.90 -3.93
N LYS A 151 -14.49 -9.79 -4.40
CA LYS A 151 -15.68 -9.82 -5.25
C LYS A 151 -15.32 -10.25 -6.66
N VAL A 152 -16.17 -11.08 -7.24
CA VAL A 152 -16.00 -11.64 -8.58
C VAL A 152 -17.06 -11.05 -9.50
N TYR A 153 -16.63 -10.59 -10.67
CA TYR A 153 -17.47 -10.03 -11.71
C TYR A 153 -17.31 -10.83 -12.99
N LYS A 154 -18.39 -11.03 -13.74
CA LYS A 154 -18.35 -11.53 -15.11
C LYS A 154 -18.62 -10.39 -16.08
N MET A 155 -17.79 -10.27 -17.11
CA MET A 155 -18.03 -9.33 -18.20
C MET A 155 -19.14 -9.88 -19.11
N ASP A 156 -20.15 -9.06 -19.35
CA ASP A 156 -21.10 -9.28 -20.43
C ASP A 156 -20.39 -9.00 -21.77
N MET A 157 -20.28 -10.02 -22.62
CA MET A 157 -19.53 -9.92 -23.88
C MET A 157 -20.26 -9.14 -24.98
N ILE A 158 -21.54 -8.80 -24.77
CA ILE A 158 -22.33 -8.01 -25.71
C ILE A 158 -22.25 -6.53 -25.32
N THR A 159 -22.45 -6.22 -24.03
CA THR A 159 -22.51 -4.83 -23.55
C THR A 159 -21.16 -4.31 -23.04
N GLY A 160 -20.24 -5.21 -22.67
CA GLY A 160 -18.97 -4.87 -22.00
C GLY A 160 -19.14 -4.55 -20.51
N GLU A 161 -20.34 -4.67 -19.95
CA GLU A 161 -20.60 -4.36 -18.54
C GLU A 161 -20.20 -5.51 -17.61
N ASN A 162 -19.68 -5.17 -16.43
CA ASN A 162 -19.32 -6.14 -15.40
C ASN A 162 -20.48 -6.38 -14.43
N LYS A 163 -20.88 -7.65 -14.28
CA LYS A 163 -21.93 -8.08 -13.34
C LYS A 163 -21.33 -8.91 -12.21
N GLU A 164 -21.60 -8.51 -10.96
CA GLU A 164 -21.17 -9.26 -9.77
C GLU A 164 -21.85 -10.64 -9.71
N LEU A 165 -21.09 -11.67 -9.34
CA LEU A 165 -21.54 -13.06 -9.19
C LEU A 165 -21.69 -13.49 -7.72
#